data_AF-A0A4R6WTV1-F1
#
_entry.id   AF-A0A4R6WTV1-F1
#
_cell.length_a   1.000
_cell.length_b   1.000
_cell.length_c   1.000
_cell.angle_alpha   90.00
_cell.angle_beta   90.00
_cell.angle_gamma   90.00
#
_symmetry.space_group_name_H-M   'P 1'
#
loop_
_entity.id
_entity.type
_entity.pdbx_description
1 polymer ?
#
loop_
_entity_poly.entity_id
_entity_poly.type
_entity_poly.pdbx_seq_one_letter_code
_entity_poly.pdbx_strand_id
1 'polypeptide(L)'
;MEVIAYMRVVAYNIEEFEKELLAKANAKVHDLTLISNGLNFNTIHYTEGKDVIIISGRDLLDKQMLEALWEIGVKKIITRSTSLEHIDMQYASVLKMHVANTPAADQSPESIAIQTISNLNNWGNKRCLGESCHCSFECDKHTHTK
;
A
#
# COMPACT_ATOMS: atom_id res chain seq x y z
N MET A 1 -3.38 2.47 -25.63
CA MET A 1 -3.62 3.20 -24.37
C MET A 1 -4.03 2.14 -23.35
N GLU A 2 -3.16 1.81 -22.41
CA GLU A 2 -3.47 0.80 -21.39
C GLU A 2 -4.46 1.39 -20.40
N VAL A 3 -5.60 0.73 -20.21
CA VAL A 3 -6.63 1.19 -19.27
C VAL A 3 -6.18 0.76 -17.87
N ILE A 4 -5.66 1.71 -17.09
CA ILE A 4 -5.32 1.47 -15.69
C ILE A 4 -6.60 1.24 -14.90
N ALA A 5 -6.74 0.07 -14.25
CA ALA A 5 -7.88 -0.15 -13.38
C ALA A 5 -7.76 0.72 -12.12
N TYR A 6 -8.82 1.46 -11.85
CA TYR A 6 -8.99 2.29 -10.68
C TYR A 6 -9.00 1.44 -9.38
N MET A 7 -8.42 1.99 -8.30
CA MET A 7 -8.37 1.36 -6.97
C MET A 7 -8.94 2.34 -5.96
N ARG A 8 -9.66 1.84 -4.95
CA ARG A 8 -10.10 2.64 -3.81
C ARG A 8 -9.09 2.49 -2.69
N VAL A 9 -8.53 3.61 -2.25
CA VAL A 9 -7.37 3.63 -1.35
C VAL A 9 -7.64 4.58 -0.19
N VAL A 10 -7.17 4.20 0.99
CA VAL A 10 -7.00 5.14 2.11
C VAL A 10 -5.53 5.20 2.50
N ALA A 11 -5.02 6.41 2.72
CA ALA A 11 -3.65 6.65 3.12
C ALA A 11 -3.61 7.34 4.47
N TYR A 12 -2.88 6.77 5.44
CA TYR A 12 -2.78 7.25 6.81
C TYR A 12 -1.47 8.02 7.06
N ASN A 13 -1.42 8.74 8.19
CA ASN A 13 -0.27 9.54 8.62
C ASN A 13 0.25 10.47 7.51
N ILE A 14 -0.67 11.11 6.78
CA ILE A 14 -0.35 12.01 5.68
C ILE A 14 -0.07 13.42 6.19
N GLU A 15 1.16 13.87 6.01
CA GLU A 15 1.59 15.23 6.29
C GLU A 15 1.14 16.20 5.19
N GLU A 16 1.03 17.50 5.49
CA GLU A 16 0.49 18.49 4.56
C GLU A 16 1.25 18.54 3.22
N PHE A 17 2.58 18.47 3.27
CA PHE A 17 3.42 18.52 2.07
C PHE A 17 3.27 17.28 1.18
N GLU A 18 2.84 16.14 1.74
CA GLU A 18 2.69 14.88 1.00
C GLU A 18 1.43 14.87 0.13
N LYS A 19 0.40 15.63 0.53
CA LYS A 19 -0.88 15.70 -0.18
C LYS A 19 -0.71 16.11 -1.64
N GLU A 20 0.06 17.17 -1.89
CA GLU A 20 0.30 17.66 -3.24
C GLU A 20 1.13 16.67 -4.07
N LEU A 21 2.14 16.04 -3.47
CA LEU A 21 3.01 15.07 -4.14
C LEU A 21 2.24 13.81 -4.55
N LEU A 22 1.43 13.26 -3.64
CA LEU A 22 0.56 12.11 -3.92
C LEU A 22 -0.49 12.46 -4.97
N ALA A 23 -1.11 13.65 -4.91
CA ALA A 23 -2.08 14.08 -5.90
C ALA A 23 -1.46 14.22 -7.30
N LYS A 24 -0.26 14.82 -7.40
CA LYS A 24 0.49 14.95 -8.66
C LYS A 24 0.86 13.58 -9.23
N ALA A 25 1.45 12.71 -8.41
CA ALA A 25 1.84 11.36 -8.84
C ALA A 25 0.61 10.54 -9.27
N ASN A 26 -0.50 10.62 -8.54
CA ASN A 26 -1.74 9.87 -8.83
C ASN A 26 -2.42 10.30 -10.13
N ALA A 27 -2.32 11.57 -10.52
CA ALA A 27 -2.93 12.12 -11.74
C ALA A 27 -4.44 11.74 -11.90
N LYS A 28 -5.16 11.63 -10.78
CA LYS A 28 -6.58 11.22 -10.70
C LYS A 28 -6.88 9.79 -11.20
N VAL A 29 -5.89 8.90 -11.22
CA VAL A 29 -6.06 7.50 -11.65
C VAL A 29 -6.78 6.66 -10.57
N HIS A 30 -6.43 6.83 -9.30
CA HIS A 30 -7.02 6.12 -8.16
C HIS A 30 -7.82 7.08 -7.25
N ASP A 31 -8.79 6.56 -6.50
CA ASP A 31 -9.50 7.30 -5.44
C ASP A 31 -8.71 7.19 -4.14
N LEU A 32 -8.05 8.29 -3.80
CA LEU A 32 -7.26 8.41 -2.59
C LEU A 32 -8.05 9.19 -1.53
N THR A 33 -8.33 8.54 -0.42
CA THR A 33 -8.74 9.21 0.83
C THR A 33 -7.49 9.43 1.68
N LEU A 34 -7.12 10.68 1.93
CA LEU A 34 -5.92 11.02 2.71
C LEU A 34 -6.30 11.39 4.14
N ILE A 35 -5.74 10.67 5.11
CA ILE A 35 -5.99 10.82 6.55
C ILE A 35 -4.70 11.28 7.22
N SER A 36 -4.76 12.41 7.92
CA SER A 36 -3.59 12.96 8.62
C SER A 36 -3.24 12.19 9.91
N ASN A 37 -4.21 11.49 10.51
CA ASN A 37 -3.97 10.64 11.67
C ASN A 37 -3.39 9.28 11.26
N GLY A 38 -2.66 8.64 12.17
CA GLY A 38 -2.19 7.27 12.00
C GLY A 38 -3.31 6.24 12.06
N LEU A 39 -3.02 5.06 11.52
CA LEU A 39 -3.90 3.91 11.58
C LEU A 39 -3.94 3.32 13.00
N ASN A 40 -5.13 3.24 13.57
CA ASN A 40 -5.42 2.57 14.84
C ASN A 40 -6.91 2.23 14.89
N PHE A 41 -7.37 1.56 15.95
CA PHE A 41 -8.78 1.14 16.07
C PHE A 41 -9.80 2.29 16.10
N ASN A 42 -9.39 3.53 16.39
CA ASN A 42 -10.28 4.70 16.27
C ASN A 42 -10.37 5.22 14.84
N THR A 43 -9.39 4.93 13.99
CA THR A 43 -9.30 5.45 12.60
C THR A 43 -9.44 4.35 11.54
N ILE A 44 -9.56 3.08 11.93
CA ILE A 44 -9.67 1.92 11.03
C ILE A 44 -10.94 1.95 10.16
N HIS A 45 -12.00 2.62 10.62
CA HIS A 45 -13.27 2.75 9.88
C HIS A 45 -13.11 3.47 8.53
N TYR A 46 -12.05 4.28 8.32
CA TYR A 46 -11.76 4.85 6.99
C TYR A 46 -11.33 3.81 5.94
N THR A 47 -11.05 2.57 6.35
CA THR A 47 -10.74 1.46 5.43
C THR A 47 -11.98 0.79 4.83
N GLU A 48 -13.18 1.10 5.33
CA GLU A 48 -14.43 0.51 4.84
C GLU A 48 -14.63 0.76 3.33
N GLY A 49 -14.82 -0.32 2.57
CA GLY A 49 -14.99 -0.26 1.12
C GLY A 49 -13.72 0.11 0.34
N LYS A 50 -12.54 0.09 0.97
CA LYS A 50 -11.24 0.32 0.31
C LYS A 50 -10.55 -1.00 0.00
N ASP A 51 -9.87 -1.04 -1.14
CA ASP A 51 -9.16 -2.23 -1.63
C ASP A 51 -7.70 -2.27 -1.12
N VAL A 52 -7.13 -1.09 -0.86
CA VAL A 52 -5.72 -0.89 -0.50
C VAL A 52 -5.62 0.11 0.67
N ILE A 53 -4.72 -0.16 1.61
CA ILE A 53 -4.25 0.86 2.56
C ILE A 53 -2.82 1.30 2.23
N ILE A 54 -2.55 2.58 2.41
CA ILE A 54 -1.20 3.15 2.39
C ILE A 54 -0.87 3.62 3.80
N ILE A 55 0.26 3.16 4.34
CA ILE A 55 0.73 3.51 5.68
C ILE A 55 2.14 4.10 5.64
N SER A 56 2.57 4.66 6.77
CA SER A 56 3.97 5.08 7.00
C SER A 56 4.67 4.10 7.94
N GLY A 57 5.99 4.21 8.06
CA GLY A 57 6.75 3.45 9.07
C GLY A 57 6.39 3.78 10.53
N ARG A 58 5.50 4.75 10.78
CA ARG A 58 4.96 5.09 12.12
C ARG A 58 3.70 4.30 12.47
N ASP A 59 3.08 3.63 11.51
CA ASP A 59 1.86 2.85 11.69
C ASP A 59 2.22 1.40 12.03
N LEU A 60 1.67 0.85 13.12
CA LEU A 60 1.94 -0.53 13.51
C LEU A 60 0.85 -1.46 12.95
N LEU A 61 1.28 -2.45 12.16
CA LEU A 61 0.46 -3.55 11.67
C LEU A 61 0.88 -4.85 12.36
N ASP A 62 0.54 -4.96 13.65
CA ASP A 62 0.65 -6.21 14.36
C ASP A 62 -0.45 -7.21 13.95
N LYS A 63 -0.41 -8.40 14.54
CA LYS A 63 -1.39 -9.46 14.29
C LYS A 63 -2.84 -8.97 14.41
N GLN A 64 -3.15 -8.20 15.46
CA GLN A 64 -4.51 -7.77 15.76
C GLN A 64 -5.02 -6.75 14.73
N MET A 65 -4.17 -5.79 14.34
CA MET A 65 -4.50 -4.82 13.31
C MET A 65 -4.66 -5.47 11.94
N LEU A 66 -3.77 -6.40 11.58
CA LEU A 66 -3.85 -7.13 10.31
C LEU A 66 -5.14 -7.98 10.21
N GLU A 67 -5.51 -8.67 11.28
CA GLU A 67 -6.76 -9.45 11.33
C GLU A 67 -7.99 -8.54 11.15
N ALA A 68 -8.05 -7.41 11.86
CA ALA A 68 -9.15 -6.46 11.73
C ALA A 68 -9.26 -5.85 10.32
N LEU A 69 -8.13 -5.47 9.71
CA LEU A 69 -8.11 -4.97 8.33
C LEU A 69 -8.59 -6.03 7.33
N TRP A 70 -8.17 -7.27 7.52
CA TRP A 70 -8.57 -8.39 6.66
C TRP A 70 -10.07 -8.68 6.78
N GLU A 71 -10.64 -8.64 7.99
CA GLU A 71 -12.08 -8.79 8.23
C GLU A 71 -12.90 -7.68 7.55
N ILE A 72 -12.40 -6.43 7.54
CA ILE A 72 -13.03 -5.31 6.82
C ILE A 72 -12.95 -5.49 5.29
N GLY A 73 -12.04 -6.34 4.81
CA GLY A 73 -11.89 -6.69 3.40
C GLY A 73 -10.69 -6.06 2.72
N VAL A 74 -9.79 -5.41 3.46
CA VAL A 74 -8.51 -4.94 2.93
C VAL A 74 -7.64 -6.14 2.58
N LYS A 75 -7.07 -6.16 1.38
CA LYS A 75 -6.21 -7.28 0.91
C LYS A 75 -4.79 -6.84 0.55
N LYS A 76 -4.54 -5.54 0.50
CA LYS A 76 -3.32 -4.96 -0.04
C LYS A 76 -2.84 -3.81 0.83
N ILE A 77 -1.55 -3.80 1.11
CA ILE A 77 -0.87 -2.84 1.98
C ILE A 77 0.32 -2.28 1.22
N ILE A 78 0.42 -0.96 1.13
CA ILE A 78 1.64 -0.26 0.75
C ILE A 78 2.18 0.47 1.96
N THR A 79 3.45 0.30 2.28
CA THR A 79 4.15 1.17 3.23
C THR A 79 5.05 2.15 2.48
N ARG A 80 5.03 3.42 2.91
CA ARG A 80 5.83 4.53 2.36
C ARG A 80 7.22 4.60 3.02
N SER A 81 7.79 3.44 3.30
CA SER A 81 9.13 3.29 3.88
C SER A 81 9.88 2.15 3.20
N THR A 82 11.19 2.14 3.35
CA THR A 82 12.03 0.98 2.97
C THR A 82 11.85 -0.19 3.95
N SER A 83 11.84 0.11 5.25
CA SER A 83 11.67 -0.88 6.31
C SER A 83 10.25 -1.45 6.35
N LEU A 84 10.15 -2.72 6.75
CA LEU A 84 8.92 -3.47 7.01
C LEU A 84 8.75 -3.86 8.49
N GLU A 85 9.65 -3.42 9.37
CA GLU A 85 9.67 -3.86 10.79
C GLU A 85 8.38 -3.53 11.57
N HIS A 86 7.61 -2.56 11.08
CA HIS A 86 6.32 -2.16 11.64
C HIS A 86 5.15 -3.04 11.16
N ILE A 87 5.41 -4.10 10.40
CA ILE A 87 4.41 -5.02 9.87
C ILE A 87 4.77 -6.45 10.28
N ASP A 88 3.83 -7.18 10.86
CA ASP A 88 3.94 -8.62 11.06
C ASP A 88 3.82 -9.34 9.71
N MET A 89 4.93 -9.40 8.98
CA MET A 89 5.01 -9.99 7.64
C MET A 89 4.66 -11.48 7.63
N GLN A 90 4.96 -12.20 8.72
CA GLN A 90 4.63 -13.60 8.84
C GLN A 90 3.11 -13.78 8.88
N TYR A 91 2.43 -12.97 9.69
CA TYR A 91 0.97 -13.06 9.79
C TYR A 91 0.25 -12.49 8.58
N ALA A 92 0.76 -11.42 7.96
CA ALA A 92 0.27 -10.93 6.68
C ALA A 92 0.30 -12.03 5.60
N SER A 93 1.33 -12.89 5.61
CA SER A 93 1.41 -14.07 4.73
C SER A 93 0.32 -15.10 5.02
N VAL A 94 0.02 -15.37 6.29
CA VAL A 94 -1.05 -16.31 6.69
C VAL A 94 -2.41 -15.83 6.16
N LEU A 95 -2.67 -14.53 6.26
CA LEU A 95 -3.88 -13.89 5.74
C LEU A 95 -3.89 -13.70 4.22
N LYS A 96 -2.77 -14.02 3.54
CA LYS A 96 -2.56 -13.81 2.10
C LYS A 96 -2.77 -12.36 1.69
N MET A 97 -2.35 -11.42 2.53
CA MET A 97 -2.36 -9.99 2.22
C MET A 97 -1.12 -9.64 1.40
N HIS A 98 -1.30 -8.89 0.31
CA HIS A 98 -0.17 -8.40 -0.46
C HIS A 98 0.45 -7.19 0.24
N VAL A 99 1.77 -7.22 0.43
CA VAL A 99 2.51 -6.12 1.04
C VAL A 99 3.53 -5.59 0.04
N ALA A 100 3.63 -4.26 -0.04
CA ALA A 100 4.60 -3.56 -0.87
C ALA A 100 5.26 -2.40 -0.12
N ASN A 101 6.51 -2.09 -0.45
CA ASN A 101 7.26 -0.97 0.12
C ASN A 101 7.74 0.00 -0.96
N THR A 102 8.54 1.00 -0.57
CA THR A 102 9.20 1.96 -1.50
C THR A 102 10.73 1.79 -1.43
N PRO A 103 11.31 0.83 -2.17
CA PRO A 103 12.69 0.37 -1.96
C PRO A 103 13.77 1.23 -2.62
N ALA A 104 13.43 2.22 -3.45
CA ALA A 104 14.44 2.98 -4.20
C ALA A 104 15.41 3.72 -3.28
N ALA A 105 16.66 3.89 -3.71
CA ALA A 105 17.67 4.60 -2.91
C ALA A 105 17.30 6.07 -2.66
N ASP A 106 16.60 6.72 -3.61
CA ASP A 106 16.04 8.05 -3.41
C ASP A 106 14.78 7.97 -2.53
N GLN A 107 14.92 8.42 -1.29
CA GLN A 107 13.87 8.50 -0.29
C GLN A 107 13.32 9.93 -0.12
N SER A 108 13.47 10.79 -1.15
CA SER A 108 12.79 12.07 -1.18
C SER A 108 11.26 11.89 -1.14
N PRO A 109 10.50 12.84 -0.55
CA PRO A 109 9.05 12.78 -0.54
C PRO A 109 8.40 12.57 -1.92
N GLU A 110 8.98 13.20 -2.95
CA GLU A 110 8.52 13.06 -4.33
C GLU A 110 8.75 11.64 -4.86
N SER A 111 9.94 11.09 -4.67
CA SER A 111 10.26 9.71 -5.06
C SER A 111 9.35 8.70 -4.35
N ILE A 112 9.13 8.86 -3.04
CA ILE A 112 8.23 7.99 -2.27
C ILE A 112 6.80 8.05 -2.83
N ALA A 113 6.29 9.25 -3.14
CA ALA A 113 4.96 9.41 -3.74
C ALA A 113 4.89 8.71 -5.12
N ILE A 114 5.89 8.88 -5.97
CA ILE A 114 5.97 8.23 -7.30
C ILE A 114 5.98 6.71 -7.17
N GLN A 115 6.82 6.15 -6.29
CA GLN A 115 6.88 4.70 -6.05
C GLN A 115 5.54 4.16 -5.50
N THR A 116 4.93 4.88 -4.55
CA THR A 116 3.63 4.52 -3.96
C THR A 116 2.54 4.43 -5.02
N ILE A 117 2.43 5.43 -5.89
CA ILE A 117 1.44 5.42 -6.98
C ILE A 117 1.79 4.40 -8.06
N SER A 118 3.08 4.20 -8.38
CA SER A 118 3.52 3.16 -9.31
C SER A 118 3.07 1.76 -8.84
N ASN A 119 3.18 1.48 -7.55
CA ASN A 119 2.67 0.25 -6.95
C ASN A 119 1.15 0.10 -7.15
N LEU A 120 0.36 1.16 -6.92
CA LEU A 120 -1.08 1.16 -7.20
C LEU A 120 -1.40 0.93 -8.67
N ASN A 121 -0.72 1.63 -9.59
CA ASN A 121 -0.90 1.48 -11.03
C ASN A 121 -0.66 0.04 -11.46
N ASN A 122 0.43 -0.57 -10.98
CA ASN A 122 0.76 -1.95 -11.31
C ASN A 122 -0.29 -2.93 -10.77
N TRP A 123 -0.75 -2.77 -9.53
CA TRP A 123 -1.84 -3.59 -9.02
C TRP A 123 -3.16 -3.38 -9.78
N GLY A 124 -3.47 -2.15 -10.19
CA GLY A 124 -4.59 -1.82 -11.07
C GLY A 124 -4.52 -2.63 -12.37
N ASN A 125 -3.33 -2.69 -12.96
CA ASN A 125 -3.05 -3.45 -14.18
C ASN A 125 -2.81 -4.95 -13.96
N LYS A 126 -3.06 -5.47 -12.75
CA LYS A 126 -2.78 -6.87 -12.37
C LYS A 126 -1.32 -7.27 -12.64
N ARG A 127 -0.36 -6.36 -12.49
CA ARG A 127 1.08 -6.59 -12.67
C ARG A 127 1.76 -6.85 -11.33
N CYS A 128 2.87 -7.61 -11.37
CA CYS A 128 3.76 -7.78 -10.22
C CYS A 128 4.52 -6.48 -9.96
N LEU A 129 4.88 -6.22 -8.70
CA LEU A 129 5.61 -5.00 -8.30
C LEU A 129 7.14 -5.16 -8.32
N GLY A 130 7.64 -6.34 -8.69
CA GLY A 130 9.08 -6.62 -8.69
C GLY A 130 9.68 -6.48 -7.30
N GLU A 131 10.75 -5.68 -7.19
CA GLU A 131 11.52 -5.47 -5.96
C GLU A 131 10.71 -4.83 -4.82
N SER A 132 9.63 -4.12 -5.14
CA SER A 132 8.74 -3.53 -4.12
C SER A 132 7.84 -4.58 -3.44
N CYS A 133 7.71 -5.78 -4.01
CA CYS A 133 6.75 -6.79 -3.55
C CYS A 133 7.33 -7.72 -2.48
N HIS A 134 6.57 -7.99 -1.42
CA HIS A 134 6.99 -8.88 -0.32
C HIS A 134 6.01 -10.04 -0.10
N CYS A 135 5.36 -10.52 -1.17
CA CYS A 135 4.45 -11.66 -1.08
C CYS A 135 5.25 -12.95 -0.85
N SER A 136 4.98 -13.64 0.26
CA SER A 136 5.57 -14.96 0.60
C SER A 136 4.65 -16.14 0.26
N PHE A 137 3.58 -15.89 -0.48
CA PHE A 137 2.65 -16.89 -1.00
C PHE A 137 2.66 -16.92 -2.52
N GLU A 138 2.29 -18.06 -3.11
CA GLU A 138 2.19 -18.20 -4.56
C GLU A 138 1.24 -17.14 -5.13
N CYS A 139 1.80 -16.26 -5.97
CA CYS A 139 1.03 -15.33 -6.76
C CYS A 139 0.77 -15.96 -8.14
N ASP A 140 -0.42 -15.74 -8.70
CA ASP A 140 -0.91 -16.30 -9.97
C ASP A 140 -0.02 -16.02 -11.22
N LYS A 141 1.11 -15.31 -11.07
CA LYS A 141 2.00 -14.87 -12.16
C LYS A 141 3.47 -15.26 -11.98
N HIS A 142 3.80 -16.27 -11.19
CA HIS A 142 5.15 -16.86 -11.21
C HIS A 142 5.42 -17.67 -12.49
N THR A 143 5.59 -16.98 -13.62
CA THR A 143 6.48 -17.46 -14.68
C THR A 143 7.68 -16.52 -14.72
N HIS A 144 8.64 -16.77 -13.82
CA HIS A 144 10.00 -16.31 -14.05
C HIS A 144 10.58 -17.16 -15.17
N THR A 145 10.47 -16.68 -16.41
CA THR A 145 11.41 -17.14 -17.44
C THR A 145 12.78 -16.59 -17.04
N LYS A 146 13.69 -17.51 -16.75
CA LYS A 146 15.11 -17.25 -16.50
C LYS A 146 15.74 -16.42 -17.61
#